data_AF-A0A822ABY8-F1
#
_entry.id   AF-A0A822ABY8-F1
#
_cell.length_a   1.000
_cell.length_b   1.000
_cell.length_c   1.000
_cell.angle_alpha   90.00
_cell.angle_beta   90.00
_cell.angle_gamma   90.00
#
_symmetry.space_group_name_H-M   'P 1'
#
loop_
_entity.id
_entity.type
_entity.pdbx_description
1 polymer ?
#
loop_
_entity_poly.entity_id
_entity_poly.type
_entity_poly.pdbx_seq_one_letter_code
_entity_poly.pdbx_strand_id
1 'polypeptide(L)'
;NCYSHILHNSVKHGNEHLLFDIEGVLLKIYSHFGRSSVRSQELVKYFEFAEQEQKVILKHIRIRWLSPLQSIERLIAINPVIKSYFLNLGNNECPGLLLNFFTCNKGECSLYFLTNILPEVQAANLSLQREYTTGVNLHNIITNLIRKLNNRLRDDFFGCKVGQLLKNIQSSAEVDDLKKSFRSFIRTVISYIEKY
;
A
#
# COMPACT_ATOMS: atom_id res chain seq x y z
N ASN A 1 23.00 1.33 11.35
CA ASN A 1 21.81 0.57 10.92
C ASN A 1 22.12 -0.17 9.64
N CYS A 2 21.69 -1.43 9.49
CA CYS A 2 21.79 -2.12 8.19
C CYS A 2 20.89 -1.42 7.16
N TYR A 3 21.29 -1.37 5.88
CA TYR A 3 20.48 -0.74 4.82
C TYR A 3 19.08 -1.34 4.67
N SER A 4 18.90 -2.64 4.92
CA SER A 4 17.56 -3.24 4.98
C SER A 4 16.69 -2.59 6.07
N HIS A 5 17.29 -2.24 7.21
CA HIS A 5 16.59 -1.54 8.30
C HIS A 5 16.34 -0.07 7.94
N ILE A 6 17.28 0.59 7.26
CA ILE A 6 17.11 1.97 6.77
C ILE A 6 15.95 2.04 5.78
N LEU A 7 15.93 1.17 4.76
CA LEU A 7 14.85 1.10 3.76
C LEU A 7 13.50 0.72 4.36
N HIS A 8 13.50 -0.13 5.39
CA HIS A 8 12.27 -0.45 6.11
C HIS A 8 11.71 0.77 6.85
N ASN A 9 12.55 1.43 7.64
CA ASN A 9 12.13 2.59 8.42
C ASN A 9 11.76 3.78 7.54
N SER A 10 12.45 3.97 6.40
CA SER A 10 12.11 5.04 5.46
C SER A 10 10.68 4.90 4.94
N VAL A 11 10.26 3.68 4.58
CA VAL A 11 8.87 3.39 4.16
C VAL A 11 7.91 3.54 5.33
N LYS A 12 8.28 3.07 6.53
CA LYS A 12 7.46 3.21 7.74
C LYS A 12 7.15 4.68 8.04
N HIS A 13 8.16 5.55 8.03
CA HIS A 13 7.97 7.00 8.21
C HIS A 13 7.25 7.64 7.03
N GLY A 14 7.47 7.15 5.80
CA GLY A 14 6.70 7.59 4.64
C GLY A 14 5.19 7.35 4.83
N ASN A 15 4.81 6.17 5.34
CA ASN A 15 3.41 5.80 5.55
C ASN A 15 2.65 6.75 6.49
N GLU A 16 3.35 7.39 7.44
CA GLU A 16 2.76 8.38 8.37
C GLU A 16 2.19 9.61 7.64
N HIS A 17 2.59 9.85 6.38
CA HIS A 17 2.07 10.95 5.57
C HIS A 17 0.86 10.58 4.71
N LEU A 18 0.51 9.31 4.58
CA LEU A 18 -0.63 8.90 3.77
C LEU A 18 -1.95 9.28 4.45
N LEU A 19 -2.96 9.60 3.64
CA LEU A 19 -4.30 9.91 4.15
C LEU A 19 -4.99 8.71 4.84
N PHE A 20 -4.51 7.49 4.57
CA PHE A 20 -5.04 6.26 5.16
C PHE A 20 -3.90 5.44 5.76
N ASP A 21 -4.13 4.96 6.98
CA ASP A 21 -3.31 3.92 7.60
C ASP A 21 -3.56 2.57 6.90
N ILE A 22 -2.80 2.29 5.85
CA ILE A 22 -2.97 1.07 5.04
C ILE A 22 -2.67 -0.19 5.86
N GLU A 23 -1.71 -0.14 6.78
CA GLU A 23 -1.41 -1.27 7.66
C GLU A 23 -2.58 -1.54 8.61
N GLY A 24 -3.14 -0.49 9.21
CA GLY A 24 -4.35 -0.56 10.02
C GLY A 24 -5.57 -1.07 9.25
N VAL A 25 -5.77 -0.62 8.00
CA VAL A 25 -6.83 -1.12 7.10
C VAL A 25 -6.68 -2.62 6.88
N LEU A 26 -5.49 -3.06 6.47
CA LEU A 26 -5.20 -4.47 6.27
C LEU A 26 -5.49 -5.26 7.56
N LEU A 27 -4.85 -4.92 8.68
CA LEU A 27 -5.04 -5.59 9.97
C LEU A 27 -6.51 -5.64 10.39
N LYS A 28 -7.28 -4.57 10.14
CA LYS A 28 -8.70 -4.54 10.48
C LYS A 28 -9.50 -5.52 9.63
N ILE A 29 -9.27 -5.58 8.32
CA ILE A 29 -9.88 -6.56 7.40
C ILE A 29 -9.58 -7.98 7.88
N TYR A 30 -8.32 -8.28 8.17
CA TYR A 30 -7.92 -9.60 8.67
C TYR A 30 -8.62 -9.96 9.97
N SER A 31 -8.65 -9.02 10.91
CA SER A 31 -9.28 -9.24 12.21
C SER A 31 -10.80 -9.41 12.11
N HIS A 32 -11.45 -8.81 11.11
CA HIS A 32 -12.89 -8.88 10.91
C HIS A 32 -13.33 -10.28 10.51
N PHE A 33 -12.65 -10.88 9.54
CA PHE A 33 -12.95 -12.22 9.04
C PHE A 33 -12.32 -13.32 9.90
N GLY A 34 -11.09 -13.15 10.36
CA GLY A 34 -10.37 -14.16 11.15
C GLY A 34 -10.96 -14.47 12.52
N ARG A 35 -11.87 -13.61 13.04
CA ARG A 35 -12.56 -13.81 14.33
C ARG A 35 -13.94 -14.45 14.20
N SER A 36 -14.45 -14.66 13.00
CA SER A 36 -15.81 -15.15 12.79
C SER A 36 -15.90 -16.01 11.55
N SER A 37 -16.16 -17.30 11.76
CA SER A 37 -16.48 -18.24 10.69
C SER A 37 -17.72 -17.80 9.91
N VAL A 38 -18.72 -17.25 10.59
CA VAL A 38 -19.94 -16.71 9.97
C VAL A 38 -19.60 -15.60 8.98
N ARG A 39 -18.80 -14.60 9.38
CA ARG A 39 -18.38 -13.51 8.47
C ARG A 39 -17.54 -14.01 7.30
N SER A 40 -16.71 -15.02 7.55
CA SER A 40 -15.90 -15.65 6.50
C SER A 40 -16.77 -16.39 5.48
N GLN A 41 -17.83 -17.08 5.93
CA GLN A 41 -18.81 -17.73 5.07
C GLN A 41 -19.67 -16.72 4.30
N GLU A 42 -20.09 -15.62 4.94
CA GLU A 42 -20.78 -14.54 4.24
C GLU A 42 -19.92 -13.94 3.13
N LEU A 43 -18.62 -13.72 3.37
CA LEU A 43 -17.71 -13.23 2.34
C LEU A 43 -17.62 -14.17 1.13
N VAL A 44 -17.73 -15.50 1.32
CA VAL A 44 -17.71 -16.46 0.21
C VAL A 44 -18.87 -16.20 -0.77
N LYS A 45 -20.06 -15.88 -0.26
CA LYS A 45 -21.23 -15.53 -1.10
C LYS A 45 -20.96 -14.33 -2.01
N TYR A 46 -20.16 -13.36 -1.56
CA TYR A 46 -19.77 -12.21 -2.37
C TYR A 46 -18.77 -12.60 -3.47
N PHE A 47 -17.84 -13.52 -3.19
CA PHE A 47 -16.93 -14.06 -4.20
C PHE A 47 -17.68 -14.88 -5.26
N GLU A 48 -18.62 -15.72 -4.83
CA GLU A 48 -19.50 -16.50 -5.72
C GLU A 48 -20.34 -15.58 -6.61
N PHE A 49 -20.99 -14.57 -6.02
CA PHE A 49 -21.79 -13.59 -6.77
C PHE A 49 -20.97 -12.77 -7.77
N ALA A 50 -19.72 -12.43 -7.43
CA ALA A 50 -18.82 -11.68 -8.31
C ALA A 50 -18.10 -12.55 -9.35
N GLU A 51 -18.36 -13.87 -9.39
CA GLU A 51 -17.65 -14.86 -10.21
C GLU A 51 -16.12 -14.74 -10.10
N GLN A 52 -15.64 -14.36 -8.91
CA GLN A 52 -14.22 -14.10 -8.66
C GLN A 52 -13.62 -15.21 -7.81
N GLU A 53 -12.45 -15.73 -8.22
CA GLU A 53 -11.73 -16.73 -7.43
C GLU A 53 -11.32 -16.17 -6.05
N GLN A 54 -11.64 -16.93 -5.00
CA GLN A 54 -11.27 -16.57 -3.64
C GLN A 54 -9.75 -16.73 -3.47
N LYS A 55 -9.03 -15.61 -3.50
CA LYS A 55 -7.62 -15.58 -3.06
C LYS A 55 -7.59 -15.76 -1.55
N VAL A 56 -6.71 -16.63 -1.03
CA VAL A 56 -6.52 -16.83 0.42
C VAL A 56 -5.93 -15.55 1.02
N ILE A 57 -6.80 -14.63 1.38
CA ILE A 57 -6.45 -13.35 1.98
C ILE A 57 -5.81 -13.63 3.35
N LEU A 58 -6.42 -14.53 4.12
CA LEU A 58 -6.45 -14.44 5.57
C LEU A 58 -5.32 -15.13 6.36
N LYS A 59 -4.38 -15.86 5.72
CA LYS A 59 -3.41 -16.68 6.49
C LYS A 59 -2.07 -16.03 6.83
N HIS A 60 -1.66 -14.92 6.21
CA HIS A 60 -0.22 -14.60 6.14
C HIS A 60 0.26 -13.20 6.59
N ILE A 61 -0.48 -12.49 7.45
CA ILE A 61 0.03 -11.23 8.05
C ILE A 61 0.28 -11.43 9.53
N ARG A 62 1.20 -12.34 9.79
CA ARG A 62 2.10 -12.16 10.90
C ARG A 62 3.51 -12.19 10.31
N ILE A 63 4.15 -11.02 10.35
CA ILE A 63 5.61 -10.86 10.40
C ILE A 63 6.31 -10.79 9.02
N ARG A 64 7.21 -9.80 8.92
CA ARG A 64 8.15 -9.41 7.85
C ARG A 64 7.64 -8.43 6.79
N TRP A 65 8.43 -7.39 6.60
CA TRP A 65 8.43 -6.34 5.57
C TRP A 65 8.27 -6.79 4.10
N LEU A 66 8.25 -8.09 3.82
CA LEU A 66 7.83 -8.68 2.53
C LEU A 66 6.31 -8.90 2.44
N SER A 67 5.59 -8.86 3.56
CA SER A 67 4.13 -9.02 3.63
C SER A 67 3.34 -7.79 3.17
N PRO A 68 3.76 -6.52 3.38
CA PRO A 68 2.93 -5.36 3.04
C PRO A 68 2.64 -5.27 1.55
N LEU A 69 3.65 -5.39 0.67
CA LEU A 69 3.43 -5.34 -0.78
C LEU A 69 2.51 -6.48 -1.24
N GLN A 70 2.79 -7.72 -0.84
CA GLN A 70 1.97 -8.88 -1.20
C GLN A 70 0.53 -8.74 -0.68
N SER A 71 0.34 -8.15 0.51
CA SER A 71 -0.99 -7.93 1.10
C SER A 71 -1.75 -6.83 0.38
N ILE A 72 -1.07 -5.76 -0.02
CA ILE A 72 -1.62 -4.68 -0.85
C ILE A 72 -2.03 -5.23 -2.22
N GLU A 73 -1.15 -5.98 -2.90
CA GLU A 73 -1.45 -6.60 -4.19
C GLU A 73 -2.64 -7.56 -4.11
N ARG A 74 -2.70 -8.38 -3.04
CA ARG A 74 -3.85 -9.25 -2.78
C ARG A 74 -5.13 -8.45 -2.56
N LEU A 75 -5.08 -7.41 -1.73
CA LEU A 75 -6.23 -6.54 -1.46
C LEU A 75 -6.70 -5.86 -2.75
N ILE A 76 -5.79 -5.34 -3.57
CA ILE A 76 -6.12 -4.76 -4.89
C ILE A 76 -6.86 -5.78 -5.75
N ALA A 77 -6.36 -7.02 -5.83
CA ALA A 77 -6.94 -8.04 -6.68
C ALA A 77 -8.39 -8.41 -6.31
N ILE A 78 -8.77 -8.28 -5.04
CA ILE A 78 -10.11 -8.60 -4.51
C ILE A 78 -10.91 -7.36 -4.11
N ASN A 79 -10.36 -6.16 -4.36
CA ASN A 79 -10.90 -4.91 -3.85
C ASN A 79 -12.39 -4.74 -4.17
N PRO A 80 -12.89 -5.09 -5.37
CA PRO A 80 -14.33 -4.99 -5.67
C PRO A 80 -15.21 -5.80 -4.70
N VAL A 81 -14.82 -7.05 -4.41
CA VAL A 81 -15.56 -7.96 -3.52
C VAL A 81 -15.53 -7.46 -2.08
N ILE A 82 -14.34 -7.12 -1.58
CA ILE A 82 -14.16 -6.65 -0.20
C ILE A 82 -14.87 -5.31 0.04
N LYS A 83 -14.75 -4.38 -0.93
CA LYS A 83 -15.45 -3.10 -0.91
C LYS A 83 -16.96 -3.31 -0.87
N SER A 84 -17.51 -4.17 -1.74
CA SER A 84 -18.94 -4.47 -1.77
C SER A 84 -19.43 -5.04 -0.42
N TYR A 85 -18.70 -6.01 0.15
CA TYR A 85 -19.03 -6.59 1.46
C TYR A 85 -19.11 -5.51 2.55
N PHE A 86 -18.05 -4.71 2.71
CA PHE A 86 -18.01 -3.72 3.80
C PHE A 86 -18.97 -2.55 3.61
N LEU A 87 -19.26 -2.14 2.37
CA LEU A 87 -20.26 -1.10 2.11
C LEU A 87 -21.68 -1.61 2.37
N ASN A 88 -21.97 -2.89 2.07
CA ASN A 88 -23.29 -3.49 2.33
C ASN A 88 -23.58 -3.73 3.82
N LEU A 89 -22.56 -3.87 4.67
CA LEU A 89 -22.75 -3.89 6.13
C LEU A 89 -23.33 -2.56 6.66
N GLY A 90 -23.15 -1.46 5.93
CA GLY A 90 -23.63 -0.14 6.33
C GLY A 90 -22.91 0.45 7.55
N ASN A 91 -23.33 1.66 7.94
CA ASN A 91 -22.62 2.49 8.93
C ASN A 91 -22.60 1.91 10.36
N ASN A 92 -23.57 1.05 10.70
CA ASN A 92 -23.72 0.53 12.06
C ASN A 92 -22.87 -0.72 12.32
N GLU A 93 -22.52 -1.47 11.28
CA GLU A 93 -21.77 -2.73 11.40
C GLU A 93 -20.37 -2.66 10.79
N CYS A 94 -20.15 -1.80 9.80
CA CYS A 94 -18.84 -1.60 9.20
C CYS A 94 -17.92 -0.79 10.12
N PRO A 95 -16.70 -1.27 10.43
CA PRO A 95 -15.76 -0.48 11.20
C PRO A 95 -15.46 0.86 10.51
N GLY A 96 -15.57 1.98 11.23
CA GLY A 96 -15.46 3.33 10.64
C GLY A 96 -14.18 3.57 9.81
N LEU A 97 -13.06 2.98 10.22
CA LEU A 97 -11.81 3.02 9.45
C LEU A 97 -11.95 2.37 8.06
N LEU A 98 -12.63 1.22 7.96
CA LEU A 98 -12.87 0.51 6.70
C LEU A 98 -13.94 1.20 5.87
N LEU A 99 -15.00 1.69 6.51
CA LEU A 99 -16.02 2.49 5.84
C LEU A 99 -15.39 3.70 5.14
N ASN A 100 -14.63 4.51 5.88
CA ASN A 100 -13.94 5.68 5.31
C ASN A 100 -13.00 5.30 4.15
N PHE A 101 -12.27 4.19 4.29
CA PHE A 101 -11.36 3.69 3.27
C PHE A 101 -12.08 3.28 1.97
N PHE A 102 -13.23 2.61 2.07
CA PHE A 102 -13.95 2.04 0.92
C PHE A 102 -14.96 3.00 0.28
N THR A 103 -15.49 3.97 1.03
CA THR A 103 -16.53 4.90 0.54
C THR A 103 -16.02 5.83 -0.56
N CYS A 104 -14.74 6.18 -0.57
CA CYS A 104 -14.15 7.03 -1.61
C CYS A 104 -13.03 6.31 -2.38
N ASN A 105 -12.76 6.76 -3.59
CA ASN A 105 -11.68 6.19 -4.42
C ASN A 105 -10.27 6.49 -3.86
N LYS A 106 -10.17 7.33 -2.81
CA LYS A 106 -8.89 7.76 -2.22
C LYS A 106 -8.14 6.59 -1.55
N GLY A 107 -8.85 5.68 -0.88
CA GLY A 107 -8.24 4.51 -0.27
C GLY A 107 -7.59 3.60 -1.32
N GLU A 108 -8.31 3.35 -2.42
CA GLU A 108 -7.80 2.60 -3.55
C GLU A 108 -6.63 3.31 -4.27
N CYS A 109 -6.69 4.63 -4.42
CA CYS A 109 -5.55 5.44 -4.91
C CYS A 109 -4.30 5.18 -4.08
N SER A 110 -4.40 5.18 -2.75
CA SER A 110 -3.26 4.92 -1.85
C SER A 110 -2.68 3.51 -2.00
N LEU A 111 -3.52 2.49 -2.23
CA LEU A 111 -3.03 1.13 -2.52
C LEU A 111 -2.20 1.10 -3.81
N TYR A 112 -2.74 1.64 -4.91
CA TYR A 112 -2.03 1.65 -6.18
C TYR A 112 -0.77 2.52 -6.13
N PHE A 113 -0.78 3.63 -5.40
CA PHE A 113 0.41 4.43 -5.15
C PHE A 113 1.51 3.58 -4.48
N LEU A 114 1.19 2.83 -3.44
CA LEU A 114 2.16 1.97 -2.76
C LEU A 114 2.70 0.89 -3.70
N THR A 115 1.88 0.30 -4.58
CA THR A 115 2.38 -0.64 -5.60
C THR A 115 3.31 0.01 -6.64
N ASN A 116 3.35 1.34 -6.75
CA ASN A 116 4.30 2.02 -7.63
C ASN A 116 5.67 2.26 -6.97
N ILE A 117 5.72 2.29 -5.63
CA ILE A 117 6.92 2.63 -4.86
C ILE A 117 7.56 1.42 -4.20
N LEU A 118 6.76 0.59 -3.51
CA LEU A 118 7.27 -0.53 -2.72
C LEU A 118 8.08 -1.55 -3.54
N PRO A 119 7.73 -1.89 -4.81
CA PRO A 119 8.56 -2.79 -5.60
C PRO A 119 9.98 -2.26 -5.83
N GLU A 120 10.16 -0.94 -5.97
CA GLU A 120 11.49 -0.35 -6.17
C GLU A 120 12.33 -0.46 -4.90
N VAL A 121 11.73 -0.17 -3.75
CA VAL A 121 12.38 -0.30 -2.44
C VAL A 121 12.71 -1.77 -2.16
N GLN A 122 11.80 -2.70 -2.47
CA GLN A 122 12.01 -4.12 -2.31
C GLN A 122 13.12 -4.64 -3.24
N ALA A 123 13.16 -4.21 -4.49
CA ALA A 123 14.22 -4.58 -5.44
C ALA A 123 15.60 -4.10 -4.97
N ALA A 124 15.68 -2.86 -4.48
CA ALA A 124 16.90 -2.32 -3.89
C ALA A 124 17.33 -3.14 -2.66
N ASN A 125 16.39 -3.46 -1.77
CA ASN A 125 16.67 -4.27 -0.61
C ASN A 125 17.17 -5.68 -0.94
N LEU A 126 16.49 -6.39 -1.85
CA LEU A 126 16.91 -7.72 -2.26
C LEU A 126 18.31 -7.70 -2.89
N SER A 127 18.65 -6.60 -3.58
CA SER A 127 19.99 -6.40 -4.14
C SER A 127 21.05 -6.21 -3.05
N LEU A 128 20.72 -5.48 -1.97
CA LEU A 128 21.60 -5.26 -0.82
C LEU A 128 21.84 -6.50 0.04
N GLN A 129 20.91 -7.45 0.02
CA GLN A 129 20.99 -8.71 0.78
C GLN A 129 21.83 -9.78 0.08
N ARG A 130 22.35 -9.52 -1.13
CA ARG A 130 23.20 -10.47 -1.85
C ARG A 130 24.56 -10.60 -1.18
N GLU A 131 25.07 -11.83 -1.10
CA GLU A 131 26.31 -12.20 -0.39
C GLU A 131 27.56 -11.43 -0.85
N TYR A 132 27.57 -10.88 -2.07
CA TYR A 132 28.73 -10.22 -2.68
C TYR A 132 28.54 -8.70 -2.91
N THR A 133 27.78 -8.03 -2.05
CA THR A 133 27.56 -6.57 -2.19
C THR A 133 28.78 -5.78 -1.70
N THR A 134 29.61 -5.30 -2.63
CA THR A 134 30.72 -4.37 -2.33
C THR A 134 30.21 -2.97 -1.97
N GLY A 135 31.04 -2.13 -1.35
CA GLY A 135 30.68 -0.74 -1.03
C GLY A 135 30.30 0.10 -2.27
N VAL A 136 30.93 -0.13 -3.41
CA VAL A 136 30.58 0.52 -4.69
C VAL A 136 29.22 0.04 -5.20
N ASN A 137 28.95 -1.27 -5.13
CA ASN A 137 27.64 -1.82 -5.49
C ASN A 137 26.53 -1.26 -4.60
N LEU A 138 26.83 -1.06 -3.32
CA LEU A 138 25.91 -0.48 -2.36
C LEU A 138 25.53 0.97 -2.72
N HIS A 139 26.53 1.82 -2.97
CA HIS A 139 26.29 3.21 -3.36
C HIS A 139 25.47 3.29 -4.66
N ASN A 140 25.77 2.43 -5.63
CA ASN A 140 25.03 2.36 -6.89
C ASN A 140 23.58 1.92 -6.70
N ILE A 141 23.30 0.96 -5.81
CA ILE A 141 21.93 0.51 -5.52
C ILE A 141 21.11 1.66 -4.90
N ILE A 142 21.65 2.31 -3.87
CA ILE A 142 20.97 3.41 -3.17
C ILE A 142 20.76 4.61 -4.08
N THR A 143 21.79 5.04 -4.82
CA THR A 143 21.71 6.18 -5.74
C THR A 143 20.68 5.91 -6.85
N ASN A 144 20.61 4.67 -7.37
CA ASN A 144 19.59 4.30 -8.34
C ASN A 144 18.17 4.35 -7.77
N LEU A 145 17.97 3.89 -6.53
CA LEU A 145 16.66 3.99 -5.86
C LEU A 145 16.27 5.47 -5.69
N ILE A 146 17.16 6.30 -5.12
CA ILE A 146 16.91 7.73 -4.92
C ILE A 146 16.59 8.42 -6.25
N ARG A 147 17.35 8.14 -7.32
CA ARG A 147 17.10 8.69 -8.66
C ARG A 147 15.70 8.30 -9.16
N LYS A 148 15.30 7.03 -9.02
CA LYS A 148 13.96 6.56 -9.42
C LYS A 148 12.84 7.25 -8.64
N LEU A 149 13.03 7.52 -7.34
CA LEU A 149 12.07 8.23 -6.50
C LEU A 149 12.00 9.72 -6.85
N ASN A 150 13.15 10.36 -7.06
CA ASN A 150 13.23 11.76 -7.50
C ASN A 150 12.59 11.99 -8.86
N ASN A 151 12.77 11.07 -9.82
CA ASN A 151 12.08 11.14 -11.11
C ASN A 151 10.55 11.18 -10.94
N ARG A 152 10.00 10.34 -10.06
CA ARG A 152 8.55 10.34 -9.76
C ARG A 152 8.08 11.67 -9.17
N LEU A 153 8.86 12.29 -8.28
CA LEU A 153 8.56 13.60 -7.73
C LEU A 153 8.58 14.71 -8.80
N ARG A 154 9.62 14.70 -9.67
CA ARG A 154 9.78 15.69 -10.74
C ARG A 154 8.64 15.60 -11.74
N ASP A 155 8.24 14.39 -12.10
CA ASP A 155 7.27 14.13 -13.16
C ASP A 155 5.82 14.08 -12.62
N ASP A 156 5.62 14.34 -11.31
CA ASP A 156 4.35 14.15 -10.56
C ASP A 156 3.66 12.80 -10.88
N PHE A 157 4.48 11.76 -11.04
CA PHE A 157 4.07 10.44 -11.49
C PHE A 157 3.93 9.46 -10.32
N PHE A 158 2.69 9.07 -10.03
CA PHE A 158 2.34 8.15 -8.95
C PHE A 158 1.85 6.77 -9.46
N GLY A 159 2.03 6.50 -10.75
CA GLY A 159 1.54 5.29 -11.43
C GLY A 159 0.30 5.54 -12.28
N CYS A 160 0.19 4.81 -13.40
CA CYS A 160 -0.88 5.01 -14.38
C CYS A 160 -2.28 4.83 -13.78
N LYS A 161 -2.46 3.81 -12.93
CA LYS A 161 -3.75 3.53 -12.29
C LYS A 161 -4.15 4.61 -11.29
N VAL A 162 -3.19 5.16 -10.55
CA VAL A 162 -3.43 6.34 -9.69
C VAL A 162 -3.90 7.51 -10.54
N GLY A 163 -3.21 7.80 -11.65
CA GLY A 163 -3.62 8.86 -12.58
C GLY A 163 -5.04 8.70 -13.13
N GLN A 164 -5.48 7.46 -13.40
CA GLN A 164 -6.86 7.17 -13.80
C GLN A 164 -7.86 7.42 -12.66
N LEU A 165 -7.55 6.94 -11.45
CA LEU A 165 -8.44 7.08 -10.30
C LEU A 165 -8.58 8.53 -9.84
N LEU A 166 -7.50 9.33 -9.91
CA LEU A 166 -7.54 10.75 -9.57
C LEU A 166 -8.50 11.54 -10.49
N LYS A 167 -8.64 11.15 -11.77
CA LYS A 167 -9.62 11.76 -12.69
C LYS A 167 -11.08 11.51 -12.30
N ASN A 168 -11.33 10.46 -11.51
CA ASN A 168 -12.67 10.09 -11.06
C ASN A 168 -13.03 10.75 -9.72
N ILE A 169 -12.13 11.53 -9.12
CA ILE A 169 -12.41 12.30 -7.91
C ILE A 169 -12.92 13.68 -8.32
N GLN A 170 -14.13 14.04 -7.89
CA GLN A 170 -14.79 15.28 -8.28
C GLN A 170 -14.14 16.53 -7.67
N SER A 171 -13.62 16.42 -6.44
CA SER A 171 -13.03 17.55 -5.73
C SER A 171 -11.55 17.70 -6.06
N SER A 172 -11.18 18.84 -6.65
CA SER A 172 -9.78 19.19 -6.91
C SER A 172 -8.95 19.28 -5.63
N ALA A 173 -9.53 19.82 -4.55
CA ALA A 173 -8.87 19.90 -3.24
C ALA A 173 -8.50 18.51 -2.70
N GLU A 174 -9.38 17.52 -2.85
CA GLU A 174 -9.09 16.15 -2.41
C GLU A 174 -8.00 15.47 -3.26
N VAL A 175 -7.96 15.77 -4.56
CA VAL A 175 -6.88 15.32 -5.46
C VAL A 175 -5.54 15.93 -5.04
N ASP A 176 -5.53 17.23 -4.72
CA ASP A 176 -4.34 17.93 -4.29
C ASP A 176 -3.82 17.43 -2.94
N ASP A 177 -4.71 17.15 -1.99
CA ASP A 177 -4.37 16.54 -0.70
C ASP A 177 -3.74 15.15 -0.88
N LEU A 178 -4.31 14.31 -1.76
CA LEU A 178 -3.72 13.00 -2.08
C LEU A 178 -2.33 13.15 -2.69
N LYS A 179 -2.17 13.99 -3.72
CA LYS A 179 -0.87 14.20 -4.35
C LYS A 179 0.15 14.78 -3.35
N LYS A 180 -0.28 15.69 -2.46
CA LYS A 180 0.56 16.23 -1.40
C LYS A 180 1.00 15.12 -0.44
N SER A 181 0.09 14.23 -0.02
CA SER A 181 0.41 13.07 0.81
C SER A 181 1.44 12.14 0.14
N PHE A 182 1.30 11.86 -1.15
CA PHE A 182 2.21 11.01 -1.91
C PHE A 182 3.60 11.65 -2.10
N ARG A 183 3.66 12.96 -2.36
CA ARG A 183 4.93 13.69 -2.42
C ARG A 183 5.63 13.70 -1.07
N SER A 184 4.89 13.92 0.02
CA SER A 184 5.44 13.85 1.37
C SER A 184 5.98 12.46 1.69
N PHE A 185 5.24 11.40 1.34
CA PHE A 185 5.73 10.02 1.46
C PHE A 185 7.08 9.85 0.75
N ILE A 186 7.17 10.20 -0.54
CA ILE A 186 8.40 9.96 -1.32
C ILE A 186 9.57 10.79 -0.77
N ARG A 187 9.33 12.06 -0.42
CA ARG A 187 10.35 12.94 0.17
C ARG A 187 10.88 12.40 1.49
N THR A 188 10.00 11.89 2.36
CA THR A 188 10.39 11.27 3.63
C THR A 188 11.18 9.99 3.42
N VAL A 189 10.81 9.17 2.42
CA VAL A 189 11.62 8.00 2.08
C VAL A 189 13.03 8.41 1.64
N ILE A 190 13.14 9.38 0.73
CA ILE A 190 14.44 9.87 0.24
C ILE A 190 15.28 10.45 1.37
N SER A 191 14.73 11.38 2.15
CA SER A 191 15.47 12.07 3.21
C SER A 191 15.92 11.12 4.32
N TYR A 192 15.13 10.10 4.64
CA TYR A 192 15.51 9.07 5.60
C TYR A 192 16.68 8.23 5.08
N ILE A 193 16.67 7.87 3.79
CA ILE A 193 17.77 7.10 3.17
C ILE A 193 19.04 7.96 3.11
N GLU A 194 18.94 9.25 2.76
CA GLU A 194 20.12 10.13 2.66
C GLU A 194 20.74 10.46 4.02
N LYS A 195 19.95 10.40 5.09
CA LYS A 195 20.41 10.66 6.46
C LYS A 195 21.28 9.53 7.04
N TYR A 196 21.15 8.29 6.56
CA TYR A 196 21.75 7.10 7.16
C TYR A 196 22.56 6.26 6.17
#